data_AF-A0A3S4H5C1-F1
#
_entry.id   AF-A0A3S4H5C1-F1
#
_cell.length_a   1.000
_cell.length_b   1.000
_cell.length_c   1.000
_cell.angle_alpha   90.00
_cell.angle_beta   90.00
_cell.angle_gamma   90.00
#
_symmetry.space_group_name_H-M   'P 1'
#
loop_
_entity.id
_entity.type
_entity.pdbx_description
1 polymer ?
#
loop_
_entity_poly.entity_id
_entity_poly.type
_entity_poly.pdbx_seq_one_letter_code
_entity_poly.pdbx_strand_id
1 'polypeptide(L)'
;MDGRVTSVQKQTLRKISDFFGVTMYELQHVDIATAEKIDASISVHGNMNAAALPVIPLTSLIEQVRTGRSVGELTLSWPLTYYYGHGPNLLAVLVDSNPPERYRCGDTLIIRKGVYKSTNLKLLFKRGAGFFTDAPACVDDIAADITVLGDILEERYGN
;
A
#
# COMPACT_ATOMS: atom_id res chain seq x y z
N MET A 1 40.89 1.45 -40.58
CA MET A 1 41.31 1.57 -39.18
C MET A 1 40.31 0.77 -38.36
N ASP A 2 40.65 -0.48 -38.05
CA ASP A 2 39.80 -1.37 -37.25
C ASP A 2 39.93 -1.02 -35.76
N GLY A 3 38.96 -0.27 -35.26
CA GLY A 3 38.84 0.09 -33.85
C GLY A 3 38.40 -1.11 -33.01
N ARG A 4 39.31 -2.05 -32.75
CA ARG A 4 39.11 -3.05 -31.69
C ARG A 4 39.76 -2.53 -30.41
N VAL A 5 38.95 -2.04 -29.47
CA VAL A 5 39.38 -1.69 -28.12
C VAL A 5 39.76 -2.99 -27.39
N THR A 6 41.03 -3.38 -27.52
CA THR A 6 41.59 -4.55 -26.84
C THR A 6 41.84 -4.24 -25.37
N SER A 7 41.15 -4.99 -24.51
CA SER A 7 41.49 -5.22 -23.10
C SER A 7 41.63 -3.94 -22.25
N VAL A 8 40.53 -3.50 -21.64
CA VAL A 8 40.56 -2.55 -20.52
C VAL A 8 41.59 -3.05 -19.50
N GLN A 9 42.63 -2.26 -19.21
CA GLN A 9 43.70 -2.67 -18.29
C GLN A 9 43.10 -3.08 -16.94
N LYS A 10 43.53 -4.21 -16.37
CA LYS A 10 43.08 -4.68 -15.05
C LYS A 10 43.17 -3.58 -13.97
N GLN A 11 44.16 -2.70 -14.06
CA GLN A 11 44.30 -1.57 -13.14
C GLN A 11 43.15 -0.55 -13.26
N THR A 12 42.63 -0.33 -14.47
CA THR A 12 41.47 0.54 -14.73
C THR A 12 40.19 -0.08 -14.20
N LEU A 13 39.97 -1.38 -14.45
CA LEU A 13 38.82 -2.11 -13.91
C LEU A 13 38.78 -2.11 -12.39
N ARG A 14 39.95 -2.14 -11.73
CA ARG A 14 40.06 -2.08 -10.27
C ARG A 14 39.70 -0.70 -9.73
N LYS A 15 40.15 0.37 -10.40
CA LYS A 15 39.76 1.74 -10.03
C LYS A 15 38.27 1.98 -10.20
N ILE A 16 37.68 1.41 -11.25
CA ILE A 16 36.24 1.47 -11.51
C ILE A 16 35.49 0.71 -10.42
N SER A 17 35.93 -0.50 -10.08
CA SER A 17 35.31 -1.32 -9.03
C SER A 17 35.33 -0.60 -7.68
N ASP A 18 36.47 -0.03 -7.31
CA ASP A 18 36.65 0.74 -6.07
C ASP A 18 35.79 2.02 -6.05
N PHE A 19 35.60 2.69 -7.19
CA PHE A 19 34.75 3.89 -7.30
C PHE A 19 33.26 3.58 -7.11
N PHE A 20 32.78 2.47 -7.68
CA PHE A 20 31.37 2.06 -7.62
C PHE A 20 31.06 1.18 -6.41
N GLY A 21 32.06 0.83 -5.58
CA GLY A 21 31.86 -0.03 -4.41
C GLY A 21 31.47 -1.47 -4.74
N VAL A 22 31.72 -1.90 -5.98
CA VAL A 22 31.42 -3.25 -6.47
C VAL A 22 32.70 -4.01 -6.72
N THR A 23 32.63 -5.32 -6.83
CA THR A 23 33.77 -6.17 -7.15
C THR A 23 34.08 -6.15 -8.66
N MET A 24 35.32 -6.47 -9.01
CA MET A 24 35.72 -6.71 -10.41
C MET A 24 34.90 -7.83 -11.07
N TYR A 25 34.46 -8.82 -10.29
CA TYR A 25 33.62 -9.90 -10.78
C TYR A 25 32.25 -9.36 -11.21
N GLU A 26 31.61 -8.56 -10.36
CA GLU A 26 30.32 -7.92 -10.65
C GLU A 26 30.39 -7.04 -11.90
N LEU A 27 31.43 -6.23 -12.06
CA LEU A 27 31.61 -5.40 -13.27
C LEU A 27 31.70 -6.19 -14.58
N GLN A 28 32.13 -7.45 -14.53
CA GLN A 28 32.42 -8.24 -15.71
C GLN A 28 31.36 -9.31 -16.01
N HIS A 29 30.66 -9.77 -14.97
CA HIS A 29 29.81 -10.98 -15.05
C HIS A 29 28.39 -10.73 -14.57
N VAL A 30 28.10 -9.58 -13.96
CA VAL A 30 26.75 -9.25 -13.49
C VAL A 30 26.15 -8.20 -14.43
N ASP A 31 24.97 -8.51 -14.94
CA ASP A 31 24.12 -7.51 -15.56
C ASP A 31 23.56 -6.61 -14.46
N ILE A 32 24.15 -5.43 -14.32
CA ILE A 32 23.82 -4.45 -13.28
C ILE A 32 22.32 -4.13 -13.30
N ALA A 33 21.70 -4.01 -14.49
CA ALA A 33 20.29 -3.69 -14.61
C ALA A 33 19.39 -4.82 -14.07
N THR A 34 19.83 -6.07 -14.22
CA THR A 34 19.13 -7.23 -13.65
C THR A 34 19.36 -7.33 -12.14
N ALA A 35 20.58 -7.06 -11.66
CA ALA A 35 20.89 -7.05 -10.24
C ALA A 35 20.10 -5.99 -9.48
N GLU A 36 20.02 -4.76 -9.99
CA GLU A 36 19.22 -3.68 -9.40
C GLU A 36 17.73 -4.03 -9.34
N LYS A 37 17.18 -4.72 -10.35
CA LYS A 37 15.79 -5.20 -10.32
C LYS A 37 15.58 -6.25 -9.23
N ILE A 38 16.54 -7.15 -9.04
CA ILE A 38 16.49 -8.16 -7.98
C ILE A 38 16.56 -7.46 -6.63
N ASP A 39 17.52 -6.57 -6.43
CA ASP A 39 17.68 -5.84 -5.16
C ASP A 39 16.46 -4.98 -4.83
N ALA A 40 15.87 -4.31 -5.82
CA ALA A 40 14.63 -3.57 -5.67
C ALA A 40 13.41 -4.46 -5.35
N SER A 41 13.48 -5.77 -5.64
CA SER A 41 12.43 -6.73 -5.30
C SER A 41 12.56 -7.31 -3.89
N ILE A 42 13.68 -7.07 -3.19
CA ILE A 42 13.91 -7.57 -1.84
C ILE A 42 13.12 -6.73 -0.84
N SER A 43 12.27 -7.41 -0.05
CA SER A 43 11.54 -6.77 1.04
C SER A 43 12.48 -6.30 2.14
N VAL A 44 12.50 -5.00 2.41
CA VAL A 44 13.28 -4.38 3.51
C VAL A 44 12.88 -4.95 4.89
N HIS A 45 11.63 -5.37 5.05
CA HIS A 45 11.09 -5.87 6.31
C HIS A 45 11.10 -7.41 6.39
N GLY A 46 11.69 -8.09 5.39
CA GLY A 46 11.69 -9.55 5.28
C GLY A 46 10.29 -10.12 5.05
N ASN A 47 10.09 -11.37 5.50
CA ASN A 47 8.82 -12.08 5.39
C ASN A 47 7.86 -11.66 6.52
N MET A 48 6.78 -10.97 6.16
CA MET A 48 5.70 -10.66 7.10
C MET A 48 4.58 -11.70 7.02
N ASN A 49 4.01 -12.04 8.17
CA ASN A 49 2.79 -12.85 8.21
C ASN A 49 1.63 -12.02 7.64
N ALA A 50 0.94 -12.58 6.65
CA ALA A 50 -0.23 -11.95 6.06
C ALA A 50 -1.36 -11.85 7.08
N ALA A 51 -1.90 -10.64 7.28
CA ALA A 51 -3.15 -10.45 7.99
C ALA A 51 -4.33 -10.76 7.05
N ALA A 52 -5.21 -11.69 7.45
CA ALA A 52 -6.44 -11.96 6.73
C ALA A 52 -7.49 -10.90 7.08
N LEU A 53 -7.95 -10.15 6.08
CA LEU A 53 -8.87 -9.04 6.24
C LEU A 53 -10.21 -9.33 5.54
N PRO A 54 -11.36 -9.02 6.16
CA PRO A 54 -12.65 -9.06 5.47
C PRO A 54 -12.72 -7.99 4.39
N VAL A 55 -13.25 -8.36 3.22
CA VAL A 55 -13.54 -7.47 2.10
C VAL A 55 -15.00 -7.05 2.17
N ILE A 56 -15.24 -5.79 2.50
CA ILE A 56 -16.57 -5.23 2.70
C ILE A 56 -16.86 -4.25 1.54
N PRO A 57 -17.96 -4.41 0.80
CA PRO A 57 -18.39 -3.43 -0.18
C PRO A 57 -18.61 -2.06 0.47
N LEU A 58 -18.20 -0.98 -0.20
CA LEU A 58 -18.29 0.39 0.29
C LEU A 58 -19.73 0.73 0.68
N THR A 59 -20.72 0.30 -0.12
CA THR A 59 -22.15 0.44 0.17
C THR A 59 -22.59 -0.21 1.49
N SER A 60 -21.97 -1.33 1.86
CA SER A 60 -22.32 -2.09 3.07
C SER A 60 -21.57 -1.61 4.31
N LEU A 61 -20.45 -0.89 4.13
CA LEU A 61 -19.55 -0.50 5.21
C LEU A 61 -20.24 0.32 6.31
N ILE A 62 -21.13 1.25 5.95
CA ILE A 62 -21.82 2.11 6.92
C ILE A 62 -22.69 1.28 7.86
N GLU A 63 -23.41 0.29 7.33
CA GLU A 63 -24.26 -0.60 8.11
C GLU A 63 -23.42 -1.46 9.07
N GLN A 64 -22.29 -2.01 8.58
CA GLN A 64 -21.39 -2.80 9.41
C GLN A 64 -20.73 -1.96 10.53
N VAL A 65 -20.43 -0.68 10.27
CA VAL A 65 -19.94 0.24 11.30
C VAL A 65 -21.04 0.53 12.34
N ARG A 66 -22.29 0.76 11.91
CA ARG A 66 -23.42 1.06 12.82
C ARG A 66 -23.81 -0.12 13.71
N THR A 67 -23.74 -1.34 13.18
CA THR A 67 -24.04 -2.55 13.96
C THR A 67 -22.95 -2.88 14.98
N GLY A 68 -21.78 -2.23 14.90
CA GLY A 68 -20.72 -2.36 15.91
C GLY A 68 -19.96 -3.68 15.84
N ARG A 69 -20.06 -4.43 14.74
CA ARG A 69 -19.38 -5.73 14.59
C ARG A 69 -17.86 -5.59 14.69
N SER A 70 -17.24 -6.55 15.36
CA SER A 70 -15.78 -6.69 15.42
C SER A 70 -15.23 -7.16 14.08
N VAL A 71 -13.94 -6.88 13.82
CA VAL A 71 -13.28 -7.39 12.60
C VAL A 71 -13.32 -8.92 12.57
N GLY A 72 -13.15 -9.59 13.71
CA GLY A 72 -13.22 -11.06 13.79
C GLY A 72 -14.57 -11.62 13.33
N GLU A 73 -15.68 -11.00 13.71
CA GLU A 73 -17.01 -11.41 13.22
C GLU A 73 -17.18 -11.16 11.72
N LEU A 74 -16.63 -10.06 11.22
CA LEU A 74 -16.68 -9.71 9.79
C LEU A 74 -15.86 -10.70 8.96
N THR A 75 -14.70 -11.15 9.44
CA THR A 75 -13.87 -12.18 8.81
C THR A 75 -14.63 -13.50 8.61
N LEU A 76 -15.59 -13.82 9.46
CA LEU A 76 -16.41 -15.03 9.33
C LEU A 76 -17.55 -14.89 8.30
N SER A 77 -17.93 -13.66 7.94
CA SER A 77 -19.13 -13.38 7.13
C SER A 77 -18.81 -12.86 5.73
N TRP A 78 -17.57 -12.42 5.50
CA TRP A 78 -17.17 -11.74 4.27
C TRP A 78 -15.98 -12.44 3.61
N PRO A 79 -15.82 -12.34 2.28
CA PRO A 79 -14.63 -12.81 1.58
C PRO A 79 -13.36 -12.19 2.17
N LEU A 80 -12.24 -12.90 2.06
CA LEU A 80 -10.98 -12.47 2.65
C LEU A 80 -9.99 -11.99 1.59
N THR A 81 -9.18 -11.03 1.98
CA THR A 81 -7.94 -10.64 1.28
C THR A 81 -6.80 -10.61 2.29
N TYR A 82 -5.58 -10.41 1.79
CA TYR A 82 -4.37 -10.41 2.59
C TYR A 82 -3.71 -9.05 2.59
N TYR A 83 -3.26 -8.61 3.75
CA TYR A 83 -2.48 -7.38 3.93
C TYR A 83 -1.17 -7.71 4.64
N TYR A 84 -0.07 -7.21 4.11
CA TYR A 84 1.27 -7.41 4.62
C TYR A 84 1.73 -6.16 5.35
N GLY A 85 1.02 -5.82 6.43
CA GLY A 85 1.38 -4.70 7.27
C GLY A 85 0.82 -4.85 8.67
N HIS A 86 1.10 -3.87 9.52
CA HIS A 86 0.74 -3.91 10.93
C HIS A 86 -0.42 -2.97 11.26
N GLY A 87 -1.26 -3.39 12.19
CA GLY A 87 -2.31 -2.55 12.76
C GLY A 87 -3.47 -3.37 13.32
N PRO A 88 -4.13 -2.89 14.38
CA PRO A 88 -5.39 -3.47 14.82
C PRO A 88 -6.55 -2.98 13.96
N ASN A 89 -7.66 -3.72 13.98
CA ASN A 89 -8.93 -3.32 13.37
C ASN A 89 -8.85 -3.02 11.87
N LEU A 90 -8.07 -3.81 11.13
CA LEU A 90 -7.91 -3.65 9.69
C LEU A 90 -9.04 -4.34 8.94
N LEU A 91 -9.47 -3.72 7.84
CA LEU A 91 -10.39 -4.33 6.88
C LEU A 91 -10.13 -3.81 5.47
N ALA A 92 -10.56 -4.57 4.48
CA ALA A 92 -10.53 -4.15 3.08
C ALA A 92 -11.92 -3.62 2.68
N VAL A 93 -11.95 -2.49 1.99
CA VAL A 93 -13.17 -1.89 1.46
C VAL A 93 -13.12 -1.97 -0.05
N LEU A 94 -14.05 -2.72 -0.64
CA LEU A 94 -14.22 -2.75 -2.09
C LEU A 94 -15.10 -1.58 -2.53
N VAL A 95 -14.56 -0.70 -3.36
CA VAL A 95 -15.32 0.40 -3.97
C VAL A 95 -16.25 -0.20 -5.02
N ASP A 96 -17.50 -0.46 -4.66
CA ASP A 96 -18.48 -1.14 -5.51
C ASP A 96 -19.40 -0.16 -6.26
N SER A 97 -19.78 0.96 -5.62
CA SER A 97 -20.55 2.03 -6.26
C SER A 97 -20.32 3.38 -5.58
N ASN A 98 -20.64 4.47 -6.31
CA ASN A 98 -20.52 5.86 -5.85
C ASN A 98 -19.15 6.16 -5.20
N PRO A 99 -18.05 6.00 -5.96
CA PRO A 99 -16.70 6.13 -5.43
C PRO A 99 -16.44 7.57 -4.94
N PRO A 100 -15.61 7.74 -3.90
CA PRO A 100 -14.95 9.02 -3.64
C PRO A 100 -14.20 9.50 -4.89
N GLU A 101 -14.04 10.81 -5.05
CA GLU A 101 -13.44 11.43 -6.25
C GLU A 101 -12.07 10.83 -6.66
N ARG A 102 -11.27 10.38 -5.68
CA ARG A 102 -9.95 9.80 -5.89
C ARG A 102 -9.96 8.37 -6.44
N TYR A 103 -11.08 7.65 -6.36
CA TYR A 103 -11.15 6.22 -6.61
C TYR A 103 -12.16 5.87 -7.69
N ARG A 104 -12.11 4.62 -8.13
CA ARG A 104 -13.01 4.03 -9.13
C ARG A 104 -13.65 2.77 -8.59
N CYS A 105 -14.77 2.38 -9.18
CA CYS A 105 -15.35 1.08 -8.90
C CYS A 105 -14.34 -0.03 -9.25
N GLY A 106 -14.17 -0.99 -8.36
CA GLY A 106 -13.16 -2.05 -8.45
C GLY A 106 -11.92 -1.81 -7.59
N ASP A 107 -11.65 -0.56 -7.20
CA ASP A 107 -10.55 -0.26 -6.27
C ASP A 107 -10.83 -0.88 -4.90
N THR A 108 -9.77 -1.31 -4.22
CA THR A 108 -9.83 -1.82 -2.84
C THR A 108 -8.97 -0.96 -1.93
N LEU A 109 -9.56 -0.47 -0.86
CA LEU A 109 -8.89 0.35 0.16
C LEU A 109 -8.68 -0.49 1.41
N ILE A 110 -7.44 -0.66 1.85
CA ILE A 110 -7.16 -1.23 3.16
C ILE A 110 -7.25 -0.10 4.18
N ILE A 111 -8.19 -0.22 5.12
CA ILE A 111 -8.40 0.81 6.14
C ILE A 111 -8.21 0.27 7.55
N ARG A 112 -7.79 1.16 8.46
CA ARG A 112 -7.88 0.96 9.90
C ARG A 112 -9.22 1.48 10.40
N LYS A 113 -10.15 0.57 10.71
CA LYS A 113 -11.51 0.89 11.14
C LYS A 113 -11.51 1.68 12.45
N GLY A 114 -12.20 2.82 12.44
CA GLY A 114 -12.41 3.65 13.62
C GLY A 114 -11.71 5.00 13.54
N VAL A 115 -11.66 5.68 14.68
CA VAL A 115 -11.20 7.06 14.78
C VAL A 115 -9.82 7.10 15.42
N TYR A 116 -8.82 7.54 14.68
CA TYR A 116 -7.45 7.65 15.16
C TYR A 116 -6.86 9.04 14.85
N LYS A 117 -6.02 9.52 15.77
CA LYS A 117 -5.17 10.69 15.53
C LYS A 117 -4.02 10.25 14.63
N SER A 118 -4.08 10.62 13.36
CA SER A 118 -3.12 10.26 12.33
C SER A 118 -3.15 11.30 11.22
N THR A 119 -2.06 11.37 10.46
CA THR A 119 -1.94 12.19 9.24
C THR A 119 -2.38 11.44 7.98
N ASN A 120 -2.89 10.22 8.13
CA ASN A 120 -3.34 9.41 7.02
C ASN A 120 -4.63 9.98 6.43
N LEU A 121 -4.83 9.73 5.14
CA LEU A 121 -6.08 10.04 4.47
C LEU A 121 -7.21 9.23 5.12
N LYS A 122 -8.34 9.88 5.41
CA LYS A 122 -9.49 9.24 6.07
C LYS A 122 -10.58 8.94 5.05
N LEU A 123 -11.22 7.79 5.18
CA LEU A 123 -12.45 7.47 4.48
C LEU A 123 -13.63 7.97 5.32
N LEU A 124 -14.41 8.88 4.73
CA LEU A 124 -15.48 9.61 5.39
C LEU A 124 -16.81 9.38 4.67
N PHE A 125 -17.91 9.54 5.41
CA PHE A 125 -19.25 9.49 4.86
C PHE A 125 -20.10 10.63 5.42
N LYS A 126 -20.82 11.32 4.53
CA LYS A 126 -21.83 12.33 4.89
C LYS A 126 -23.15 11.98 4.24
N ARG A 127 -24.21 11.94 5.05
CA ARG A 127 -25.56 11.64 4.55
C ARG A 127 -25.97 12.71 3.53
N GLY A 128 -26.39 12.28 2.34
CA GLY A 128 -26.76 13.16 1.23
C GLY A 128 -25.62 13.57 0.30
N ALA A 129 -24.36 13.53 0.77
CA ALA A 129 -23.18 13.81 -0.06
C ALA A 129 -22.42 12.54 -0.49
N GLY A 130 -22.56 11.43 0.26
CA GLY A 130 -21.92 10.16 -0.06
C GLY A 130 -20.56 9.98 0.62
N PHE A 131 -19.72 9.15 0.00
CA PHE A 131 -18.37 8.86 0.48
C PHE A 131 -17.36 9.85 -0.09
N PHE A 132 -16.42 10.28 0.75
CA PHE A 132 -15.34 11.17 0.36
C PHE A 132 -14.09 10.88 1.17
N THR A 133 -12.97 11.45 0.74
CA THR A 133 -11.70 11.34 1.45
C THR A 133 -11.20 12.70 1.86
N ASP A 134 -10.67 12.81 3.08
CA ASP A 134 -10.03 14.03 3.56
C ASP A 134 -8.91 13.68 4.53
N ALA A 135 -7.90 14.55 4.62
CA ALA A 135 -6.76 14.42 5.52
C ALA A 135 -6.76 15.53 6.58
N PRO A 136 -7.74 15.57 7.51
CA PRO A 136 -7.60 16.47 8.64
C PRO A 136 -6.59 15.86 9.61
N ALA A 137 -5.49 16.59 9.85
CA ALA A 137 -4.50 16.28 10.87
C ALA A 137 -5.09 16.25 12.29
N CYS A 138 -6.35 16.65 12.46
CA CYS A 138 -7.11 16.57 13.70
C CYS A 138 -8.54 16.11 13.44
N VAL A 139 -8.92 14.95 13.99
CA VAL A 139 -10.32 14.48 13.99
C VAL A 139 -11.24 15.48 14.71
N ASP A 140 -10.68 16.26 15.64
CA ASP A 140 -11.42 17.17 16.50
C ASP A 140 -12.10 18.33 15.70
N ASP A 141 -11.71 18.55 14.44
CA ASP A 141 -12.28 19.57 13.55
C ASP A 141 -13.39 19.02 12.60
N ILE A 142 -13.72 17.73 12.70
CA ILE A 142 -14.71 17.10 11.82
C ILE A 142 -16.12 17.49 12.25
N ALA A 143 -16.92 17.99 11.30
CA ALA A 143 -18.31 18.36 11.54
C ALA A 143 -19.14 17.16 12.06
N ALA A 144 -20.06 17.42 12.99
CA ALA A 144 -20.84 16.39 13.68
C ALA A 144 -21.72 15.51 12.76
N ASP A 145 -21.98 15.93 11.52
CA ASP A 145 -22.76 15.20 10.52
C ASP A 145 -21.90 14.22 9.66
N ILE A 146 -20.58 14.23 9.86
CA ILE A 146 -19.63 13.37 9.13
C ILE A 146 -19.30 12.13 9.96
N THR A 147 -19.42 10.96 9.34
CA THR A 147 -19.00 9.69 9.93
C THR A 147 -17.60 9.34 9.44
N VAL A 148 -16.66 9.17 10.37
CA VAL A 148 -15.32 8.65 10.08
C VAL A 148 -15.36 7.13 10.05
N LEU A 149 -14.99 6.53 8.92
CA LEU A 149 -15.00 5.07 8.75
C LEU A 149 -13.63 4.46 9.09
N GLY A 150 -12.54 5.16 8.76
CA GLY A 150 -11.19 4.72 9.09
C GLY A 150 -10.10 5.48 8.37
N ASP A 151 -8.85 5.18 8.73
CA ASP A 151 -7.66 5.67 8.04
C ASP A 151 -7.28 4.73 6.91
N ILE A 152 -7.02 5.27 5.72
CA ILE A 152 -6.56 4.52 4.55
C ILE A 152 -5.06 4.24 4.71
N LEU A 153 -4.68 2.97 4.63
CA LEU A 153 -3.30 2.49 4.80
C LEU A 153 -2.68 2.02 3.49
N GLU A 154 -3.48 1.41 2.61
CA GLU A 154 -3.02 0.89 1.32
C GLU A 154 -4.15 1.01 0.29
N GLU A 155 -3.76 1.26 -0.95
CA GLU A 155 -4.65 1.44 -2.10
C GLU A 155 -4.30 0.38 -3.13
N ARG A 156 -5.29 -0.42 -3.52
CA ARG A 156 -5.16 -1.42 -4.57
C ARG A 156 -6.09 -1.03 -5.70
N TYR A 157 -5.50 -0.58 -6.80
CA TYR A 157 -6.27 -0.15 -7.96
C TYR A 157 -6.78 -1.36 -8.72
N GLY A 158 -8.08 -1.38 -9.01
CA GLY A 158 -8.70 -2.40 -9.85
C GLY A 158 -8.20 -2.27 -11.29
N ASN A 159 -7.98 -3.41 -11.96
CA ASN A 159 -7.68 -3.45 -13.40
C ASN A 159 -8.95 -3.36 -14.25
#